data_AF-A0A6N7YG56-F1
#
_entry.id   AF-A0A6N7YG56-F1
#
_cell.length_a   1.000
_cell.length_b   1.000
_cell.length_c   1.000
_cell.angle_alpha   90.00
_cell.angle_beta   90.00
_cell.angle_gamma   90.00
#
_symmetry.space_group_name_H-M   'P 1'
#
loop_
_entity.id
_entity.type
_entity.pdbx_description
1 polymer ?
#
loop_
_entity_poly.entity_id
_entity_poly.type
_entity_poly.pdbx_seq_one_letter_code
_entity_poly.pdbx_strand_id
1 'polypeptide(L)' 'MHAFHAHETLKELRAERDAVVAGAVTLDGPTLAELDEMIREAEVHWVGAAVTEIATLRAQLSGPQVG' A
#
# COMPACT_ATOMS: atom_id res chain seq x y z
N MET A 1 7.66 -9.62 -0.28
CA MET A 1 7.27 -8.27 0.18
C MET A 1 6.20 -8.46 1.24
N HIS A 2 6.41 -7.99 2.47
CA HIS A 2 5.45 -8.13 3.57
C HIS A 2 4.42 -7.00 3.56
N ALA A 3 3.21 -7.27 4.05
CA ALA A 3 2.12 -6.29 4.10
C ALA A 3 2.52 -5.05 4.90
N PHE A 4 3.36 -5.23 5.93
CA PHE A 4 3.94 -4.12 6.69
C PHE A 4 4.74 -3.15 5.82
N HIS A 5 5.67 -3.65 5.00
CA HIS A 5 6.48 -2.78 4.13
C HIS A 5 5.63 -2.08 3.07
N ALA A 6 4.68 -2.79 2.46
CA ALA A 6 3.76 -2.18 1.49
C ALA A 6 2.90 -1.09 2.14
N HIS A 7 2.51 -1.27 3.41
CA HIS A 7 1.78 -0.26 4.16
C HIS A 7 2.62 0.97 4.49
N GLU A 8 3.89 0.81 4.88
CA GLU A 8 4.79 1.94 5.13
C GLU A 8 5.04 2.76 3.86
N THR A 9 5.29 2.11 2.72
CA THR A 9 5.42 2.81 1.43
C THR A 9 4.16 3.60 1.08
N LEU A 10 2.97 3.02 1.26
CA LEU A 10 1.71 3.72 1.02
C LEU A 10 1.54 4.95 1.94
N LYS A 11 1.97 4.85 3.20
CA LYS A 11 1.92 5.97 4.14
C LYS A 11 2.85 7.10 3.73
N GLU A 12 4.07 6.80 3.28
CA GLU A 12 5.03 7.79 2.82
C GLU A 12 4.50 8.57 1.60
N LEU A 13 3.98 7.85 0.59
CA LEU A 13 3.41 8.46 -0.61
C LEU A 13 2.18 9.34 -0.29
N ARG A 14 1.32 8.90 0.62
CA ARG A 14 0.17 9.70 1.08
C ARG A 14 0.61 10.95 1.84
N ALA A 15 1.66 10.86 2.66
CA ALA A 15 2.21 12.01 3.36
C ALA A 15 2.81 13.04 2.38
N GLU A 16 3.48 12.58 1.32
CA GLU A 16 3.97 13.45 0.26
C GLU A 16 2.82 14.17 -0.45
N ARG A 17 1.78 13.44 -0.85
CA ARG A 17 0.59 14.03 -1.47
C ARG A 17 -0.08 15.05 -0.55
N ASP A 18 -0.20 14.75 0.74
CA ASP A 18 -0.79 15.66 1.70
C ASP A 18 0.05 16.93 1.89
N ALA A 19 1.38 16.84 1.80
CA ALA A 19 2.26 18.01 1.78
C ALA A 19 2.02 18.89 0.54
N VAL A 20 1.74 18.29 -0.63
CA VAL A 20 1.36 19.04 -1.84
C VAL A 20 0.02 19.75 -1.65
N VAL A 21 -0.99 19.06 -1.10
CA VAL A 21 -2.31 19.66 -0.82
C VAL A 21 -2.23 20.78 0.21
N ALA A 22 -1.37 20.65 1.21
CA ALA A 22 -1.11 21.70 2.19
C ALA A 22 -0.32 22.89 1.62
N GLY A 23 0.17 22.81 0.38
CA GLY A 23 1.03 23.81 -0.24
C GLY A 23 2.44 23.87 0.34
N ALA A 24 2.84 22.86 1.13
CA ALA A 24 4.19 22.74 1.68
C ALA A 24 5.21 22.29 0.62
N VAL A 25 4.74 21.58 -0.41
CA VAL A 25 5.50 21.18 -1.60
C VAL A 25 4.71 21.57 -2.84
N THR A 26 5.39 21.96 -3.91
CA THR A 26 4.77 22.20 -5.22
C THR A 26 5.36 21.21 -6.22
N LEU A 27 4.49 20.40 -6.82
CA LEU A 27 4.81 19.51 -7.94
C LEU A 27 4.17 20.07 -9.21
N ASP A 28 4.81 19.82 -10.35
CA ASP A 28 4.16 20.08 -11.62
C ASP A 28 3.06 19.03 -11.91
N GLY A 29 2.23 19.30 -12.91
CA GLY A 29 1.12 18.41 -13.27
C GLY A 29 1.55 16.95 -13.55
N PRO A 30 2.59 16.71 -14.37
CA PRO A 30 3.09 15.37 -14.62
C PRO A 30 3.58 14.64 -13.36
N THR A 31 4.38 15.28 -12.51
CA THR A 31 4.89 14.64 -11.28
C THR A 31 3.78 14.39 -10.27
N LEU A 32 2.77 15.27 -10.16
CA LEU A 32 1.60 15.02 -9.32
C LEU A 32 0.80 13.81 -9.82
N ALA A 33 0.62 13.68 -11.14
CA ALA A 33 -0.07 12.52 -11.72
C ALA A 33 0.69 11.20 -11.51
N GLU A 34 2.03 11.24 -11.57
CA GLU A 34 2.88 10.10 -11.23
C GLU A 34 2.76 9.73 -9.75
N LEU A 35 2.74 10.70 -8.84
CA LEU A 35 2.50 10.46 -7.41
C LEU A 35 1.15 9.80 -7.15
N ASP A 36 0.09 10.26 -7.82
CA ASP A 36 -1.25 9.65 -7.72
C ASP A 36 -1.28 8.21 -8.27
N GLU A 37 -0.54 7.91 -9.35
CA GLU A 37 -0.37 6.54 -9.85
C GLU A 37 0.37 5.67 -8.82
N MET A 38 1.50 6.14 -8.30
CA MET A 38 2.28 5.40 -7.30
C MET A 38 1.45 5.07 -6.05
N ILE A 39 0.60 6.00 -5.59
CA ILE A 39 -0.33 5.75 -4.48
C ILE A 39 -1.30 4.62 -4.83
N ARG A 40 -1.89 4.63 -6.03
CA ARG A 40 -2.82 3.57 -6.45
C ARG A 40 -2.15 2.21 -6.55
N GLU A 41 -0.96 2.14 -7.13
CA GLU A 41 -0.19 0.90 -7.22
C GLU A 41 0.19 0.37 -5.82
N ALA A 42 0.67 1.25 -4.94
CA ALA A 42 1.02 0.90 -3.56
C ALA A 42 -0.20 0.40 -2.76
N GLU A 43 -1.39 0.97 -2.99
CA GLU A 43 -2.62 0.52 -2.35
C GLU A 43 -3.02 -0.89 -2.79
N VAL A 44 -2.96 -1.19 -4.09
CA VAL A 44 -3.21 -2.54 -4.61
C VAL A 44 -2.21 -3.54 -4.03
N HIS A 45 -0.93 -3.18 -3.99
CA HIS A 45 0.11 -4.04 -3.42
C HIS A 45 -0.09 -4.30 -1.92
N TRP A 46 -0.41 -3.27 -1.14
CA TRP A 46 -0.69 -3.42 0.29
C TRP A 46 -1.88 -4.34 0.54
N VAL A 47 -3.00 -4.12 -0.16
CA VAL A 47 -4.20 -4.96 -0.01
C VAL A 47 -3.91 -6.41 -0.39
N GLY A 48 -3.23 -6.64 -1.52
CA GLY A 48 -2.86 -7.98 -1.95
C GLY A 48 -1.96 -8.71 -0.94
N ALA A 49 -0.95 -8.01 -0.41
CA ALA A 49 -0.05 -8.55 0.59
C ALA A 49 -0.79 -8.86 1.91
N ALA A 50 -1.64 -7.94 2.38
CA ALA A 50 -2.40 -8.12 3.61
C ALA A 50 -3.38 -9.30 3.53
N VAL A 51 -4.11 -9.42 2.41
CA VAL A 51 -5.01 -10.55 2.18
C VAL A 51 -4.24 -11.88 2.15
N THR A 52 -3.09 -11.91 1.47
CA THR A 52 -2.24 -13.10 1.38
C THR A 52 -1.70 -13.53 2.75
N GLU A 53 -1.23 -12.59 3.56
CA GLU A 53 -0.73 -12.88 4.91
C GLU A 53 -1.87 -13.40 5.82
N ILE A 54 -3.04 -12.77 5.77
CA ILE A 54 -4.22 -13.23 6.54
C ILE A 54 -4.64 -14.64 6.11
N ALA A 55 -4.71 -14.91 4.80
CA ALA A 55 -5.05 -16.23 4.27
C ALA A 55 -4.04 -17.29 4.72
N THR A 56 -2.75 -16.95 4.70
CA THR A 56 -1.66 -17.82 5.16
C THR A 56 -1.78 -18.12 6.65
N LEU A 57 -1.99 -17.09 7.48
CA LEU A 57 -2.21 -17.25 8.92
C LEU A 57 -3.45 -18.10 9.22
N ARG A 58 -4.56 -17.88 8.50
CA ARG A 58 -5.77 -18.70 8.62
C ARG A 58 -5.51 -20.17 8.28
N ALA A 59 -4.77 -20.44 7.21
CA ALA A 59 -4.42 -21.81 6.82
C ALA A 59 -3.54 -22.50 7.88
N GLN A 60 -2.60 -21.78 8.50
CA GLN A 60 -1.76 -22.30 9.58
C GLN A 60 -2.56 -22.61 10.84
N LEU A 61 -3.53 -21.75 11.20
CA LEU A 61 -4.37 -21.93 12.39
C LEU A 61 -5.44 -23.02 12.23
N SER A 62 -5.92 -23.24 11.01
CA SER A 62 -7.02 -24.19 10.74
C SER A 62 -6.56 -25.64 10.59
N GLY A 63 -5.23 -25.89 10.59
CA GLY A 63 -4.66 -27.20 10.26
C GLY A 63 -4.89 -27.60 8.79
N PRO A 64 -4.40 -28.77 8.34
CA PRO A 64 -4.73 -29.29 7.01
C PRO A 64 -6.25 -29.43 6.91
N GLN A 65 -6.88 -28.72 5.98
CA GLN A 65 -8.27 -28.99 5.58
C GLN A 65 -8.30 -30.29 4.79
N VAL A 66 -7.99 -31.41 5.46
CA VAL A 66 -8.27 -32.75 4.95
C VAL A 66 -9.70 -33.09 5.36
N GLY A 67 -10.62 -32.77 4.46
CA GLY A 67 -11.96 -33.35 4.39
C GLY A 67 -12.08 -34.11 3.08
#